data_AF-A0A8D8E491-F1
#
_entry.id   AF-A0A8D8E491-F1
#
_cell.length_a   1.000
_cell.length_b   1.000
_cell.length_c   1.000
_cell.angle_alpha   90.00
_cell.angle_beta   90.00
_cell.angle_gamma   90.00
#
_symmetry.space_group_name_H-M   'P 1'
#
loop_
_entity.id
_entity.type
_entity.pdbx_description
1 polymer ?
#
loop_
_entity_poly.entity_id
_entity_poly.type
_entity_poly.pdbx_seq_one_letter_code
_entity_poly.pdbx_strand_id
1 'polypeptide(L)'
;EKDSKQLFEWSDGPLVLSMAEGGFFLADEISLAEDSVLERLNCVLEPERTLLLAEKGGVSAGASEFVITASEGFQFLATMNPGGDFGKKELSPALRNRLTEIWCRATDSRDDLVRIAEHALKKGLTDGDCCNKLAQVIIGVVFVLKKKIDKLNFSIRDVLAWVRLHQQE
;
A
#
# COMPACT_ATOMS: atom_id res chain seq x y z
N GLU A 1 27.02 -31.11 28.78
CA GLU A 1 26.72 -30.58 27.44
C GLU A 1 25.20 -30.55 27.23
N LYS A 2 24.59 -29.36 27.32
CA LYS A 2 23.37 -28.89 26.62
C LYS A 2 22.86 -27.60 27.27
N ASP A 3 22.21 -26.79 26.42
CA ASP A 3 21.44 -25.57 26.70
C ASP A 3 22.21 -24.27 26.94
N SER A 4 22.84 -23.75 25.89
CA SER A 4 22.76 -22.30 25.67
C SER A 4 21.35 -21.99 25.15
N LYS A 5 20.39 -21.74 26.05
CA LYS A 5 19.05 -21.26 25.68
C LYS A 5 19.20 -19.90 25.00
N GLN A 6 19.25 -19.88 23.66
CA GLN A 6 19.06 -18.64 22.90
C GLN A 6 17.63 -18.18 23.14
N LEU A 7 17.47 -17.04 23.81
CA LEU A 7 16.17 -16.45 24.11
C LEU A 7 15.58 -15.69 22.91
N PHE A 8 16.43 -15.34 21.94
CA PHE A 8 16.08 -14.60 20.75
C PHE A 8 16.86 -15.17 19.56
N GLU A 9 16.17 -15.30 18.43
CA GLU A 9 16.75 -15.66 17.15
C GLU A 9 16.45 -14.57 16.12
N TRP A 10 17.31 -14.50 15.10
CA TRP A 10 17.05 -13.63 13.96
C TRP A 10 15.90 -14.18 13.13
N SER A 11 14.97 -13.32 12.73
CA SER A 11 13.92 -13.65 11.77
C SER A 11 13.99 -12.65 10.62
N ASP A 12 14.05 -13.16 9.39
CA ASP A 12 14.03 -12.33 8.20
C ASP A 12 12.67 -11.62 8.07
N GLY A 13 12.72 -10.30 7.83
CA GLY A 13 11.53 -9.50 7.60
C GLY A 13 11.03 -9.58 6.15
N PRO A 14 9.82 -9.08 5.86
CA PRO A 14 9.22 -9.16 4.51
C PRO A 14 10.10 -8.56 3.41
N LEU A 15 10.83 -7.48 3.70
CA LEU A 15 11.77 -6.87 2.75
C LEU A 15 12.93 -7.81 2.42
N VAL A 16 13.53 -8.42 3.44
CA VAL A 16 14.65 -9.36 3.28
C VAL A 16 14.22 -10.58 2.47
N LEU A 17 13.08 -11.17 2.82
CA LEU A 17 12.51 -12.30 2.09
C LEU A 17 12.25 -11.93 0.62
N SER A 18 11.62 -10.78 0.37
CA SER A 18 11.33 -10.32 -0.99
C SER A 18 12.62 -10.08 -1.80
N MET A 19 13.66 -9.51 -1.19
CA MET A 19 14.96 -9.32 -1.83
C MET A 19 15.61 -10.66 -2.18
N ALA A 20 15.59 -11.63 -1.26
CA ALA A 20 16.17 -12.95 -1.51
C ALA A 20 15.44 -13.72 -2.62
N GLU A 21 14.11 -13.62 -2.66
CA GLU A 21 13.26 -14.36 -3.61
C GLU A 21 13.08 -13.65 -4.97
N GLY A 22 13.53 -12.40 -5.11
CA GLY A 22 13.29 -11.60 -6.32
C GLY A 22 11.84 -11.14 -6.45
N GLY A 23 11.14 -11.01 -5.31
CA GLY A 23 9.72 -10.70 -5.24
C GLY A 23 9.38 -9.21 -5.28
N PHE A 24 8.10 -8.91 -5.11
CA PHE A 24 7.59 -7.55 -5.00
C PHE A 24 7.47 -7.16 -3.52
N PHE A 25 8.04 -6.03 -3.13
CA PHE A 25 7.85 -5.44 -1.81
C PHE A 25 7.02 -4.16 -1.93
N LEU A 26 5.94 -4.05 -1.14
CA LEU A 26 5.09 -2.86 -1.09
C LEU A 26 5.26 -2.16 0.27
N ALA A 27 5.85 -0.96 0.25
CA ALA A 27 5.88 -0.05 1.38
C ALA A 27 4.62 0.84 1.37
N ASP A 28 3.60 0.46 2.14
CA ASP A 28 2.41 1.28 2.28
C ASP A 28 2.65 2.49 3.19
N GLU A 29 2.07 3.62 2.82
CA GLU A 29 2.22 4.92 3.50
C GLU A 29 3.68 5.27 3.86
N ILE A 30 4.60 5.13 2.90
CA ILE A 30 6.06 5.29 3.12
C ILE A 30 6.43 6.65 3.75
N SER A 31 5.61 7.69 3.54
CA SER A 31 5.80 9.02 4.13
C SER A 31 5.58 9.10 5.64
N LEU A 32 4.97 8.08 6.25
CA LEU A 32 4.80 7.97 7.70
C LEU A 32 5.98 7.31 8.40
N ALA A 33 6.92 6.71 7.65
CA ALA A 33 8.11 6.12 8.22
C ALA A 33 9.04 7.20 8.80
N GLU A 34 9.82 6.82 9.82
CA GLU A 34 10.85 7.68 10.38
C GLU A 34 11.99 7.90 9.38
N ASP A 35 12.63 9.07 9.42
CA ASP A 35 13.73 9.43 8.52
C ASP A 35 14.89 8.42 8.62
N SER A 36 15.14 7.88 9.81
CA SER A 36 16.14 6.83 10.07
C SER A 36 15.85 5.52 9.29
N VAL A 37 14.56 5.17 9.13
CA VAL A 37 14.14 3.99 8.37
C VAL A 37 14.31 4.27 6.87
N LEU A 38 13.88 5.44 6.41
CA LEU A 38 14.03 5.85 5.01
C LEU A 38 15.51 5.94 4.59
N GLU A 39 16.38 6.40 5.49
CA GLU A 39 17.82 6.44 5.27
C GLU A 39 18.41 5.04 5.05
N ARG A 40 17.96 4.05 5.83
CA ARG A 40 18.39 2.65 5.65
C ARG A 40 17.86 2.02 4.37
N LEU A 41 16.71 2.47 3.88
CA LEU A 41 16.15 2.00 2.62
C LEU A 41 16.88 2.54 1.39
N ASN A 42 17.68 3.61 1.51
CA ASN A 42 18.38 4.20 0.37
C ASN A 42 19.18 3.15 -0.42
N CYS A 43 19.96 2.29 0.23
CA CYS A 43 20.77 1.26 -0.43
C CYS A 43 19.95 0.23 -1.23
N VAL A 44 18.69 0.01 -0.84
CA VAL A 44 17.76 -0.89 -1.55
C VAL A 44 17.20 -0.21 -2.80
N LEU A 45 17.08 1.12 -2.78
CA LEU A 45 16.56 1.94 -3.87
C LEU A 45 17.65 2.36 -4.88
N GLU A 46 18.92 2.19 -4.53
CA GLU A 46 20.04 2.36 -5.47
C GLU A 46 20.13 1.16 -6.44
N PRO A 47 20.82 1.31 -7.59
CA PRO A 47 20.94 0.26 -8.61
C PRO A 47 21.47 -1.09 -8.09
N GLU A 48 22.35 -1.06 -7.09
CA GLU A 48 22.97 -2.23 -6.49
C GLU A 48 21.99 -3.04 -5.63
N ARG A 49 20.87 -2.43 -5.17
CA ARG A 49 19.79 -3.08 -4.42
C ARG A 49 20.30 -3.91 -3.24
N THR A 50 21.08 -3.27 -2.36
CA THR A 50 21.71 -3.94 -1.22
C THR A 50 21.11 -3.52 0.11
N LEU A 51 21.16 -4.41 1.08
CA LEU A 51 20.73 -4.15 2.45
C LEU A 51 21.74 -4.71 3.45
N LEU A 52 22.28 -3.84 4.31
CA LEU A 52 23.15 -4.24 5.41
C LEU A 52 22.31 -4.60 6.65
N LEU A 53 22.42 -5.85 7.08
CA LEU A 53 21.80 -6.40 8.29
C LEU A 53 22.80 -6.42 9.44
N ALA A 54 23.16 -5.22 9.93
CA ALA A 54 24.11 -5.09 11.03
C ALA A 54 23.62 -5.77 12.33
N GLU A 55 22.30 -5.82 12.54
CA GLU A 55 21.66 -6.41 13.72
C GLU A 55 21.64 -7.94 13.70
N LYS A 56 21.89 -8.58 12.55
CA LYS A 56 22.07 -10.03 12.43
C LYS A 56 23.41 -10.50 13.01
N GLY A 57 24.27 -9.57 13.43
CA GLY A 57 25.61 -9.78 13.96
C GLY A 57 25.72 -10.74 15.15
N GLY A 58 26.02 -12.01 14.86
CA GLY A 58 26.93 -12.82 15.67
C GLY A 58 26.39 -14.12 16.27
N VAL A 59 26.24 -15.18 15.46
CA VAL A 59 26.66 -16.56 15.80
C VAL A 59 26.95 -17.29 14.47
N SER A 60 28.24 -17.52 14.18
CA SER A 60 28.74 -18.45 13.15
C SER A 60 28.38 -18.24 11.66
N ALA A 61 29.04 -17.31 10.97
CA ALA A 61 29.53 -17.46 9.58
C ALA A 61 30.19 -16.15 9.10
N GLY A 62 31.06 -16.22 8.09
CA GLY A 62 32.00 -15.18 7.68
C GLY A 62 31.38 -13.83 7.27
N ALA A 63 32.23 -12.81 7.20
CA ALA A 63 31.93 -11.40 6.90
C ALA A 63 31.06 -11.11 5.65
N SER A 64 30.78 -12.11 4.81
CA SER A 64 29.95 -12.01 3.62
C SER A 64 28.44 -12.19 3.86
N GLU A 65 27.99 -12.61 5.05
CA GLU A 65 26.56 -12.87 5.32
C GLU A 65 25.73 -11.65 5.81
N PHE A 66 26.37 -10.50 6.03
CA PHE A 66 25.69 -9.32 6.57
C PHE A 66 25.06 -8.42 5.52
N VAL A 67 25.43 -8.57 4.25
CA VAL A 67 24.90 -7.76 3.15
C VAL A 67 24.09 -8.66 2.24
N ILE A 68 22.81 -8.34 2.09
CA ILE A 68 21.92 -9.00 1.14
C ILE A 68 21.86 -8.17 -0.11
N THR A 69 22.08 -8.81 -1.26
CA THR A 69 21.84 -8.22 -2.58
C THR A 69 20.54 -8.80 -3.11
N ALA A 70 19.65 -7.96 -3.65
CA ALA A 70 18.38 -8.43 -4.18
C ALA A 70 18.60 -9.32 -5.41
N SER A 71 17.86 -10.43 -5.46
CA SER A 71 17.80 -11.33 -6.60
C SER A 71 17.18 -10.65 -7.82
N GLU A 72 17.48 -11.18 -9.01
CA GLU A 72 16.85 -10.73 -10.25
C GLU A 72 15.31 -10.81 -10.14
N GLY A 73 14.62 -9.80 -10.67
CA GLY A 73 13.16 -9.71 -10.58
C GLY A 73 12.64 -8.86 -9.42
N PHE A 74 13.44 -8.62 -8.36
CA PHE A 74 12.99 -7.83 -7.21
C PHE A 74 12.44 -6.47 -7.62
N GLN A 75 11.29 -6.06 -7.08
CA GLN A 75 10.71 -4.74 -7.31
C GLN A 75 10.28 -4.10 -6.00
N PHE A 76 10.72 -2.86 -5.79
CA PHE A 76 10.27 -2.03 -4.68
C PHE A 76 9.13 -1.11 -5.15
N LEU A 77 7.95 -1.28 -4.55
CA LEU A 77 6.81 -0.39 -4.71
C LEU A 77 6.58 0.37 -3.41
N ALA A 78 6.13 1.61 -3.53
CA ALA A 78 5.67 2.39 -2.40
C ALA A 78 4.40 3.15 -2.75
N THR A 79 3.54 3.29 -1.76
CA THR A 79 2.34 4.13 -1.84
C THR A 79 2.45 5.25 -0.82
N MET A 80 1.93 6.42 -1.17
CA MET A 80 1.75 7.51 -0.23
C MET A 80 0.50 8.29 -0.59
N ASN A 81 -0.15 8.81 0.42
CA ASN A 81 -1.17 9.82 0.22
C ASN A 81 -0.49 11.15 -0.14
N PRO A 82 -1.09 11.96 -1.02
CA PRO A 82 -0.52 13.25 -1.37
C PRO A 82 -0.39 14.18 -0.16
N GLY A 83 0.69 14.98 -0.16
CA GLY A 83 0.95 16.00 0.86
C GLY A 83 -0.12 17.10 0.85
N GLY A 84 -0.46 17.62 2.02
CA GLY A 84 -1.41 18.74 2.15
C GLY A 84 -2.31 18.70 3.39
N ASP A 85 -2.52 17.52 4.00
CA ASP A 85 -3.25 17.39 5.26
C ASP A 85 -2.30 17.35 6.46
N PHE A 86 -2.76 17.89 7.59
CA PHE A 86 -2.05 17.92 8.87
C PHE A 86 -1.44 16.55 9.22
N GLY A 87 -0.11 16.51 9.41
CA GLY A 87 0.61 15.30 9.81
C GLY A 87 1.16 14.44 8.66
N LYS A 88 0.87 14.75 7.39
CA LYS A 88 1.47 14.04 6.25
C LYS A 88 2.79 14.71 5.84
N LYS A 89 3.92 14.08 6.16
CA LYS A 89 5.25 14.53 5.70
C LYS A 89 5.38 14.27 4.20
N GLU A 90 6.00 15.20 3.49
CA GLU A 90 6.42 14.94 2.12
C GLU A 90 7.73 14.15 2.11
N LEU A 91 7.92 13.31 1.09
CA LEU A 91 9.20 12.65 0.90
C LEU A 91 10.28 13.66 0.50
N SER A 92 11.49 13.44 1.04
CA SER A 92 12.66 14.24 0.65
C SER A 92 12.89 14.15 -0.87
N PRO A 93 13.34 15.23 -1.53
CA PRO A 93 13.62 15.21 -2.96
C PRO A 93 14.59 14.09 -3.36
N ALA A 94 15.55 13.77 -2.50
CA ALA A 94 16.51 12.68 -2.73
C ALA A 94 15.82 11.31 -2.82
N LEU A 95 14.87 11.02 -1.93
CA LEU A 95 14.15 9.74 -1.97
C LEU A 95 13.20 9.66 -3.17
N ARG A 96 12.52 10.76 -3.51
CA ARG A 96 11.64 10.82 -4.68
C ARG A 96 12.42 10.59 -5.98
N ASN A 97 13.62 11.13 -6.10
CA ASN A 97 14.46 10.99 -7.30
C ASN A 97 14.93 9.56 -7.56
N ARG A 98 14.89 8.67 -6.55
CA ARG A 98 15.22 7.25 -6.68
C ARG A 98 14.02 6.38 -7.10
N LEU A 99 12.83 6.96 -7.11
CA LEU A 99 11.59 6.29 -7.45
C LEU A 99 11.01 6.87 -8.74
N THR A 100 10.20 6.08 -9.42
CA THR A 100 9.32 6.60 -10.48
C THR A 100 7.97 6.93 -9.85
N GLU A 101 7.65 8.22 -9.75
CA GLU A 101 6.40 8.68 -9.16
C GLU A 101 5.25 8.58 -10.18
N ILE A 102 4.15 7.96 -9.75
CA ILE A 102 2.92 7.83 -10.56
C ILE A 102 1.76 8.45 -9.76
N TRP A 103 1.14 9.48 -10.34
CA TRP A 103 -0.02 10.12 -9.72
C TRP A 103 -1.33 9.44 -10.11
N CYS A 104 -1.98 8.80 -9.14
CA CYS A 104 -3.30 8.20 -9.31
C CYS A 104 -4.40 9.24 -9.04
N ARG A 105 -5.08 9.71 -10.09
CA ARG A 105 -6.24 10.60 -9.95
C ARG A 105 -7.46 9.84 -9.47
N ALA A 106 -8.23 10.45 -8.55
CA ALA A 106 -9.56 9.95 -8.23
C ALA A 106 -10.47 10.02 -9.46
N THR A 107 -11.35 9.02 -9.64
CA THR A 107 -12.39 9.08 -10.68
C THR A 107 -13.61 9.83 -10.15
N ASP A 108 -14.03 10.85 -10.87
CA ASP A 108 -15.31 11.54 -10.69
C ASP A 108 -16.34 11.13 -11.76
N SER A 109 -15.97 10.17 -12.62
CA SER A 109 -16.86 9.68 -13.69
C SER A 109 -18.05 8.96 -13.08
N ARG A 110 -19.25 9.47 -13.36
CA ARG A 110 -20.50 8.83 -12.92
C ARG A 110 -20.57 7.38 -13.41
N ASP A 111 -20.18 7.13 -14.65
CA ASP A 111 -20.27 5.81 -15.27
C ASP A 111 -19.31 4.81 -14.61
N ASP A 112 -18.09 5.24 -14.28
CA ASP A 112 -17.13 4.41 -13.55
C ASP A 112 -17.65 4.09 -12.15
N LEU A 113 -18.17 5.09 -11.43
CA LEU A 113 -18.72 4.91 -10.09
C LEU A 113 -19.92 3.98 -10.08
N VAL A 114 -20.80 4.07 -11.08
CA VAL A 114 -21.93 3.13 -11.25
C VAL A 114 -21.42 1.71 -11.49
N ARG A 115 -20.43 1.52 -12.38
CA ARG A 115 -19.84 0.19 -12.64
C ARG A 115 -19.17 -0.40 -11.41
N ILE A 116 -18.46 0.42 -10.62
CA ILE A 116 -17.83 0.01 -9.37
C ILE A 116 -18.90 -0.42 -8.36
N ALA A 117 -19.96 0.37 -8.19
CA ALA A 117 -21.06 0.07 -7.29
C ALA A 117 -21.81 -1.21 -7.71
N GLU A 118 -22.12 -1.35 -9.00
CA GLU A 118 -22.78 -2.53 -9.56
C GLU A 118 -21.95 -3.79 -9.31
N HIS A 119 -20.64 -3.74 -9.58
CA HIS A 119 -19.75 -4.87 -9.33
C HIS A 119 -19.68 -5.24 -7.84
N ALA A 120 -19.66 -4.24 -6.95
CA ALA A 120 -19.67 -4.48 -5.52
C ALA A 120 -20.99 -5.11 -5.04
N LEU A 121 -22.13 -4.69 -5.61
CA LEU A 121 -23.46 -5.22 -5.29
C LEU A 121 -23.65 -6.67 -5.74
N LYS A 122 -23.11 -7.05 -6.91
CA LYS A 122 -23.14 -8.43 -7.42
C LYS A 122 -22.55 -9.47 -6.48
N LYS A 123 -21.72 -9.06 -5.51
CA LYS A 123 -21.18 -9.99 -4.49
C LYS A 123 -22.23 -10.44 -3.47
N GLY A 124 -23.36 -9.75 -3.35
CA GLY A 124 -24.44 -10.10 -2.42
C GLY A 124 -25.82 -10.29 -3.06
N LEU A 125 -26.01 -9.87 -4.32
CA LEU A 125 -27.27 -9.97 -5.05
C LEU A 125 -27.08 -10.82 -6.32
N THR A 126 -27.98 -11.77 -6.57
CA THR A 126 -27.92 -12.69 -7.73
C THR A 126 -28.50 -12.10 -9.02
N ASP A 127 -29.29 -11.03 -8.96
CA ASP A 127 -29.91 -10.40 -10.14
C ASP A 127 -29.12 -9.17 -10.63
N GLY A 128 -28.51 -9.30 -11.80
CA GLY A 128 -27.67 -8.26 -12.42
C GLY A 128 -28.42 -6.99 -12.80
N ASP A 129 -29.69 -7.10 -13.23
CA ASP A 129 -30.48 -5.94 -13.63
C ASP A 129 -30.92 -5.12 -12.41
N CYS A 130 -31.22 -5.79 -11.30
CA CYS A 130 -31.49 -5.15 -10.02
C CYS A 130 -30.24 -4.39 -9.51
N CYS A 131 -29.06 -5.01 -9.58
CA CYS A 131 -27.78 -4.41 -9.17
C CYS A 131 -27.47 -3.11 -9.93
N ASN A 132 -27.68 -3.09 -11.25
CA ASN A 132 -27.40 -1.91 -12.05
C ASN A 132 -28.35 -0.75 -11.70
N LYS A 133 -29.65 -1.01 -11.58
CA LYS A 133 -30.64 0.00 -11.17
C LYS A 133 -30.32 0.56 -9.79
N LEU A 134 -30.00 -0.31 -8.83
CA LEU A 134 -29.65 0.11 -7.47
C LEU A 134 -28.35 0.94 -7.45
N ALA A 135 -27.33 0.53 -8.20
CA ALA A 135 -26.09 1.31 -8.37
C ALA A 135 -26.37 2.70 -8.94
N GLN A 136 -27.21 2.82 -9.97
CA GLN A 136 -27.59 4.11 -10.56
C GLN A 136 -28.30 5.02 -9.54
N VAL A 137 -29.17 4.45 -8.70
CA VAL A 137 -29.88 5.20 -7.64
C VAL A 137 -28.90 5.67 -6.57
N ILE A 138 -28.05 4.79 -6.04
CA ILE A 138 -27.04 5.13 -5.01
C ILE A 138 -26.15 6.27 -5.53
N ILE A 139 -25.57 6.10 -6.72
CA ILE A 139 -24.71 7.13 -7.31
C ILE A 139 -25.51 8.39 -7.64
N GLY A 140 -26.77 8.28 -8.08
CA GLY A 140 -27.64 9.43 -8.28
C GLY A 140 -27.81 10.28 -7.02
N VAL A 141 -28.08 9.65 -5.87
CA VAL A 141 -28.19 10.32 -4.57
C VAL A 141 -26.87 10.96 -4.17
N VAL A 142 -25.75 10.25 -4.34
CA VAL A 142 -24.40 10.76 -4.06
C VAL A 142 -24.11 12.05 -4.83
N PHE A 143 -24.40 12.08 -6.13
CA PHE A 143 -24.16 13.28 -6.94
C PHE A 143 -25.07 14.44 -6.55
N VAL A 144 -26.31 14.16 -6.09
CA VAL A 144 -27.19 15.20 -5.54
C VAL A 144 -26.64 15.75 -4.22
N LEU A 145 -26.14 14.89 -3.33
CA LEU A 145 -25.54 15.30 -2.07
C LEU A 145 -24.26 16.11 -2.29
N LYS A 146 -23.37 15.67 -3.18
CA LYS A 146 -22.14 16.40 -3.55
C LYS A 146 -22.43 17.80 -4.11
N LYS A 147 -23.53 17.97 -4.85
CA LYS A 147 -23.97 19.29 -5.36
C LYS A 147 -24.58 20.21 -4.29
N LYS A 148 -25.14 19.64 -3.22
CA LYS A 148 -25.82 20.41 -2.16
C LYS A 148 -24.91 20.71 -0.97
N ILE A 149 -23.85 19.94 -0.79
CA ILE A 149 -22.95 20.03 0.36
C ILE A 149 -21.53 20.16 -0.16
N ASP A 150 -21.06 21.41 -0.30
CA ASP A 150 -19.74 21.73 -0.88
C ASP A 150 -18.57 21.12 -0.11
N LYS A 151 -18.75 20.82 1.18
CA LYS A 151 -17.73 20.19 2.04
C LYS A 151 -17.81 18.66 2.07
N LEU A 152 -18.77 18.05 1.38
CA LEU A 152 -18.91 16.60 1.37
C LEU A 152 -17.89 16.00 0.40
N ASN A 153 -16.74 15.61 0.94
CA ASN A 153 -15.74 14.82 0.22
C ASN A 153 -16.20 13.36 0.12
N PHE A 154 -17.07 13.11 -0.86
CA PHE A 154 -17.58 11.77 -1.11
C PHE A 154 -16.58 10.96 -1.94
N SER A 155 -16.25 9.75 -1.47
CA SER A 155 -15.26 8.86 -2.06
C SER A 155 -15.85 7.53 -2.49
N ILE A 156 -15.08 6.73 -3.23
CA ILE A 156 -15.45 5.34 -3.54
C ILE A 156 -15.66 4.53 -2.26
N ARG A 157 -14.96 4.84 -1.16
CA ARG A 157 -15.14 4.14 0.12
C ARG A 157 -16.57 4.28 0.64
N ASP A 158 -17.17 5.46 0.46
CA ASP A 158 -18.55 5.73 0.88
C ASP A 158 -19.56 4.96 0.01
N VAL A 159 -19.35 4.90 -1.31
CA VAL A 159 -20.14 4.02 -2.21
C VAL A 159 -20.08 2.58 -1.72
N LEU A 160 -18.88 2.08 -1.46
CA LEU A 160 -18.68 0.70 -1.02
C LEU A 160 -19.29 0.44 0.37
N ALA A 161 -19.26 1.42 1.27
CA ALA A 161 -19.90 1.32 2.57
C ALA A 161 -21.43 1.19 2.43
N TRP A 162 -22.05 1.98 1.55
CA TRP A 162 -23.49 1.90 1.29
C TRP A 162 -23.89 0.57 0.66
N VAL A 163 -23.07 0.05 -0.26
CA VAL A 163 -23.28 -1.27 -0.85
C VAL A 163 -23.18 -2.38 0.21
N ARG A 164 -22.18 -2.31 1.11
CA ARG A 164 -22.00 -3.31 2.18
C ARG A 164 -23.15 -3.31 3.18
N LEU A 165 -23.73 -2.15 3.51
CA LEU A 165 -24.89 -2.08 4.39
C LEU A 165 -26.07 -2.91 3.85
N HIS A 166 -26.27 -2.94 2.54
CA HIS A 166 -27.33 -3.73 1.90
C HIS A 166 -27.02 -5.23 1.80
N GLN A 167 -25.81 -5.67 2.20
CA GLN A 167 -25.39 -7.08 2.20
C GLN A 167 -25.40 -7.70 3.61
N GLN A 168 -25.68 -6.91 4.66
CA GLN A 168 -25.70 -7.35 6.05
C GLN A 168 -27.12 -7.61 6.60
N GLU A 169 -28.15 -7.47 5.77
CA GLU A 169 -29.51 -7.99 6.00
C GLU A 169 -29.71 -9.28 5.18
#